data_AF-A0A426ZKV9-F1
#
_entry.id   AF-A0A426ZKV9-F1
#
_cell.length_a   1.000
_cell.length_b   1.000
_cell.length_c   1.000
_cell.angle_alpha   90.00
_cell.angle_beta   90.00
_cell.angle_gamma   90.00
#
_symmetry.space_group_name_H-M   'P 1'
#
loop_
_entity.id
_entity.type
_entity.pdbx_description
1 polymer ?
#
loop_
_entity_poly.entity_id
_entity_poly.type
_entity_poly.pdbx_seq_one_letter_code
_entity_poly.pdbx_strand_id
1 'polypeptide(L)' 'MNFLLFQVRKVDMLGGVQIFRSEKVKDELVLDGNDVDLVSRSAALINQKCHVKNKDIRKFLDGIYVSEKGTVNEEA' A
#
# COMPACT_ATOMS: atom_id res chain seq x y z
N MET A 1 -7.13 7.01 -6.79
CA MET A 1 -8.02 5.93 -6.33
C MET A 1 -8.95 6.51 -5.28
N ASN A 2 -10.21 6.75 -5.62
CA ASN A 2 -11.17 7.34 -4.68
C ASN A 2 -11.75 6.22 -3.80
N PHE A 3 -11.23 6.12 -2.59
CA PHE A 3 -11.78 5.22 -1.57
C PHE A 3 -13.06 5.83 -0.99
N LEU A 4 -13.97 4.98 -0.48
CA LEU A 4 -15.35 5.26 -0.06
C LEU A 4 -15.59 6.34 1.03
N LEU A 5 -14.61 7.20 1.30
CA LEU A 5 -14.69 8.30 2.25
C LEU A 5 -14.32 9.61 1.54
N PHE A 6 -15.19 10.61 1.70
CA PHE A 6 -15.19 11.98 1.15
C PHE A 6 -13.89 12.81 1.30
N GLN A 7 -12.75 12.22 1.67
CA GLN A 7 -11.49 12.92 1.95
C GLN A 7 -10.25 12.15 1.50
N VAL A 8 -9.30 12.89 0.93
CA VAL A 8 -7.98 12.40 0.53
C VAL A 8 -7.15 12.05 1.77
N ARG A 9 -6.82 10.78 1.95
CA ARG A 9 -5.91 10.32 3.01
C ARG A 9 -4.47 10.39 2.51
N LYS A 10 -3.66 11.23 3.16
CA LYS A 10 -2.22 11.31 2.91
C LYS A 10 -1.48 10.39 3.89
N VAL A 11 -0.47 9.67 3.42
CA VAL A 11 0.44 8.85 4.22
C VAL A 11 1.84 9.39 3.99
N ASP A 12 2.54 9.72 5.07
CA ASP A 12 3.93 10.16 4.99
C ASP A 12 4.81 8.92 4.90
N MET A 13 5.63 8.87 3.85
CA MET A 13 6.52 7.75 3.61
C MET A 13 7.80 7.91 4.42
N LEU A 14 8.32 6.78 4.88
CA LEU A 14 9.61 6.73 5.57
C LEU A 14 10.75 6.94 4.57
N GLY A 15 11.87 7.47 5.05
CA GLY A 15 13.01 7.82 4.20
C GLY A 15 13.57 6.62 3.44
N GLY A 16 13.88 6.82 2.16
CA GLY A 16 14.45 5.78 1.31
C GLY A 16 13.42 4.85 0.65
N VAL A 17 12.11 5.08 0.87
CA VAL A 17 11.03 4.36 0.18
C VAL A 17 10.49 5.22 -0.97
N GLN A 18 10.56 4.69 -2.19
CA GLN A 18 9.95 5.26 -3.39
C GLN A 18 8.64 4.55 -3.71
N ILE A 19 7.67 5.29 -4.25
CA ILE A 19 6.38 4.75 -4.68
C ILE A 19 6.26 4.90 -6.19
N PHE A 20 5.96 3.80 -6.85
CA PHE A 20 5.63 3.79 -8.27
C PHE A 20 4.23 3.21 -8.48
N ARG A 21 3.55 3.70 -9.51
CA ARG A 21 2.31 3.09 -9.98
C ARG A 21 2.65 2.14 -11.11
N SER A 22 2.25 0.88 -11.00
CA SER A 22 2.46 -0.09 -12.08
C SER A 22 1.64 0.32 -13.31
N GLU A 23 2.26 0.32 -14.49
CA GLU A 23 1.55 0.53 -15.76
C GLU A 23 0.86 -0.73 -16.25
N LYS A 24 1.40 -1.90 -15.86
CA LYS A 24 0.94 -3.21 -16.31
C LYS A 24 -0.33 -3.65 -15.60
N VAL A 25 -0.44 -3.33 -14.31
CA VAL A 25 -1.56 -3.73 -13.47
C VAL A 25 -2.31 -2.50 -12.99
N LYS A 26 -3.59 -2.45 -13.32
CA LYS A 26 -4.47 -1.38 -12.90
C LYS A 26 -4.63 -1.42 -11.38
N ASP A 27 -4.49 -0.26 -10.75
CA ASP A 27 -4.70 -0.03 -9.32
C ASP A 27 -3.68 -0.70 -8.38
N GLU A 28 -2.49 -1.00 -8.92
CA GLU A 28 -1.34 -1.50 -8.16
C GLU A 28 -0.33 -0.38 -7.81
N LEU A 29 0.19 -0.44 -6.59
CA LEU A 29 1.25 0.44 -6.10
C LEU A 29 2.46 -0.41 -5.71
N VAL A 30 3.62 -0.05 -6.24
CA VAL A 30 4.90 -0.69 -5.94
C VAL A 30 5.67 0.20 -4.98
N LEU A 31 6.14 -0.39 -3.89
CA LEU A 31 6.98 0.25 -2.89
C LEU A 31 8.39 -0.32 -3.02
N ASP A 32 9.34 0.53 -3.38
CA ASP A 32 10.74 0.17 -3.53
C ASP A 32 11.58 0.89 -2.47
N GLY A 33 12.59 0.23 -1.93
CA GLY A 33 13.48 0.83 -0.95
C GLY A 33 14.58 -0.12 -0.50
N ASN A 34 15.70 0.45 -0.08
CA ASN A 34 16.88 -0.32 0.34
C ASN A 34 16.67 -1.06 1.69
N ASP A 35 15.81 -0.53 2.56
CA ASP A 35 15.52 -1.08 3.88
C ASP A 35 14.12 -1.71 3.92
N VAL A 36 14.09 -3.03 4.08
CA VAL A 36 12.85 -3.82 4.12
C VAL A 36 11.94 -3.45 5.28
N ASP A 37 12.50 -3.06 6.44
CA ASP A 37 11.70 -2.70 7.61
C ASP A 37 10.98 -1.38 7.38
N LEU A 38 11.65 -0.41 6.73
CA LEU A 38 11.06 0.87 6.37
C LEU A 38 10.01 0.73 5.26
N VAL A 39 10.28 -0.09 4.25
CA VAL A 39 9.30 -0.41 3.19
C VAL A 39 8.08 -1.10 3.78
N SER A 40 8.28 -2.12 4.62
CA SER A 40 7.19 -2.88 5.24
C SER A 40 6.35 -2.02 6.17
N ARG A 41 6.99 -1.18 6.99
CA ARG A 41 6.29 -0.25 7.87
C ARG A 41 5.48 0.78 7.09
N SER A 42 6.02 1.28 5.98
CA SER A 42 5.29 2.22 5.10
C SER A 42 4.07 1.56 4.46
N ALA A 43 4.20 0.31 3.98
CA ALA A 43 3.08 -0.48 3.47
C ALA A 43 2.00 -0.71 4.54
N ALA A 44 2.41 -1.01 5.78
CA ALA A 44 1.50 -1.20 6.91
C ALA A 44 0.71 0.08 7.24
N LEU A 45 1.35 1.25 7.18
CA LEU A 45 0.69 2.55 7.42
C LEU A 45 -0.41 2.84 6.40
N ILE A 46 -0.19 2.49 5.12
CA ILE A 46 -1.19 2.65 4.06
C ILE A 46 -2.40 1.76 4.37
N ASN A 47 -2.17 0.48 4.66
CA ASN A 47 -3.24 -0.47 4.99
C ASN A 47 -4.05 0.03 6.20
N GLN A 48 -3.38 0.39 7.31
CA GLN A 48 -4.00 0.92 8.52
C GLN A 48 -4.88 2.15 8.27
N LYS A 49 -4.46 3.08 7.42
CA LYS A 49 -5.28 4.26 7.08
C LYS A 49 -6.44 3.93 6.15
N CYS A 50 -6.36 2.88 5.34
CA CYS A 50 -7.41 2.48 4.41
C CYS A 50 -8.47 1.54 5.03
N HIS A 51 -8.27 1.04 6.25
CA HIS A 51 -9.26 0.20 6.93
C HIS A 51 -10.61 0.90 7.08
N VAL A 52 -11.66 0.17 6.71
CA VAL A 52 -13.05 0.61 6.86
C VAL A 52 -13.38 0.71 8.34
N LYS A 53 -13.78 1.90 8.78
CA LYS A 53 -14.28 2.15 10.14
C LYS A 53 -15.80 2.10 10.14
N ASN A 54 -16.40 1.65 11.25
CA ASN A 54 -17.85 1.62 11.49
C ASN A 54 -18.66 0.75 10.51
N LYS A 55 -18.04 -0.27 9.89
CA LYS A 55 -18.73 -1.32 9.13
C LYS A 55 -18.15 -2.69 9.46
N ASP A 56 -18.89 -3.74 9.09
CA ASP A 56 -18.42 -5.12 9.22
C ASP A 56 -17.34 -5.42 8.17
N ILE A 57 -16.11 -5.59 8.64
CA ILE A 57 -14.91 -5.88 7.84
C ILE A 57 -15.00 -7.20 7.05
N ARG A 58 -15.93 -8.10 7.41
CA ARG A 58 -16.13 -9.37 6.69
C ARG A 58 -17.01 -9.22 5.45
N LYS A 59 -17.74 -8.10 5.34
CA LYS A 59 -18.58 -7.78 4.17
C LYS A 59 -17.98 -6.67 3.32
N PHE A 60 -17.27 -5.74 3.95
CA PHE A 60 -16.63 -4.62 3.27
C PHE A 60 -15.12 -4.88 3.20
N LEU A 61 -14.70 -5.49 2.09
CA LEU A 61 -13.30 -5.79 1.76
C LEU A 61 -12.61 -4.63 1.03
N ASP A 62 -13.18 -3.42 1.10
CA ASP A 62 -12.50 -2.26 0.58
C ASP A 62 -11.25 -2.03 1.44
N GLY A 63 -10.09 -2.00 0.79
CA GLY A 63 -8.81 -1.76 1.44
C GLY A 63 -7.68 -1.74 0.42
N ILE A 64 -6.49 -1.36 0.87
CA ILE A 64 -5.24 -1.60 0.13
C ILE A 64 -4.52 -2.70 0.88
N TYR A 65 -4.27 -3.81 0.17
CA TYR A 65 -3.66 -5.00 0.73
C TYR A 65 -2.31 -5.27 0.05
N VAL A 66 -1.45 -5.99 0.75
CA VAL A 66 -0.17 -6.44 0.20
C VAL A 66 -0.45 -7.67 -0.65
N SER A 67 -0.23 -7.57 -1.96
CA SER A 67 -0.34 -8.68 -2.91
C SER A 67 0.87 -9.60 -2.83
N GLU A 68 2.06 -9.00 -2.85
CA GLU A 68 3.34 -9.70 -2.95
C GLU A 68 4.43 -9.01 -2.12
N LYS A 69 5.41 -9.79 -1.68
CA LYS A 69 6.63 -9.30 -1.03
C LYS A 69 7.80 -10.06 -1.64
N GLY A 70 8.73 -9.33 -2.25
CA GLY A 70 9.90 -9.91 -2.89
C GLY A 70 11.07 -8.94 -2.90
N THR A 71 12.22 -9.42 -3.34
CA THR A 71 13.41 -8.60 -3.59
C THR A 71 13.40 -8.08 -5.02
N VAL A 72 13.88 -6.85 -5.24
CA VAL A 72 13.93 -6.25 -6.59
C VAL A 72 14.85 -7.03 -7.55
N ASN A 73 15.86 -7.71 -7.01
CA ASN A 73 16.78 -8.59 -7.75
C ASN A 73 16.38 -10.06 -7.65
N GLU A 74 15.15 -10.42 -8.01
CA GLU A 74 14.91 -11.80 -8.40
C GLU A 74 15.58 -12.03 -9.76
N GLU A 75 16.79 -12.59 -9.72
CA GLU A 75 17.48 -13.17 -10.87
C GLU A 75 16.55 -14.18 -11.54
N ALA A 76 16.19 -13.90 -12.79
CA ALA A 76 15.57 -14.86 -13.69
C ALA A 76 16.61 -15.82 -14.26
#